data_AF-E3W5V6-F1
#
_entry.id   AF-E3W5V6-F1
#
_cell.length_a   1.000
_cell.length_b   1.000
_cell.length_c   1.000
_cell.angle_alpha   90.00
_cell.angle_beta   90.00
_cell.angle_gamma   90.00
#
_symmetry.space_group_name_H-M   'P 1'
#
loop_
_entity.id
_entity.type
_entity.pdbx_description
1 polymer ?
#
loop_
_entity_poly.entity_id
_entity_poly.type
_entity_poly.pdbx_seq_one_letter_code
_entity_poly.pdbx_strand_id
1 'polypeptide(L)'
;FLGGAGERGLEIQGKFVKFTAIGVYLEDVAVSSLAVKWKGKTAEELTESVEFFRDIVTGPFEKFMKVTMILPLTGQQYSEKVTENCIAFWKSIGIYTDAE
;
A
#
# COMPACT_ATOMS: atom_id res chain seq x y z
N PHE A 1 13.84 -4.45 6.83
CA PHE A 1 14.33 -4.59 5.43
C PHE A 1 13.36 -4.00 4.39
N LEU A 2 13.79 -3.84 3.11
CA LEU A 2 12.91 -3.47 1.99
C LEU A 2 12.07 -4.69 1.57
N GLY A 3 10.76 -4.65 1.80
CA GLY A 3 9.83 -5.74 1.43
C GLY A 3 9.42 -5.70 -0.04
N GLY A 4 9.36 -4.53 -0.65
CA GLY A 4 9.07 -4.36 -2.07
C GLY A 4 9.04 -2.89 -2.50
N ALA A 5 9.13 -2.66 -3.79
CA ALA A 5 9.01 -1.32 -4.38
C ALA A 5 8.29 -1.36 -5.73
N GLY A 6 7.63 -0.26 -6.09
CA GLY A 6 6.95 -0.11 -7.37
C GLY A 6 6.52 1.33 -7.62
N GLU A 7 6.03 1.61 -8.82
CA GLU A 7 5.50 2.92 -9.18
C GLU A 7 3.99 3.07 -8.91
N ARG A 8 3.57 4.32 -8.67
CA ARG A 8 2.17 4.72 -8.78
C ARG A 8 2.04 5.85 -9.78
N GLY A 9 1.07 5.70 -10.67
CA GLY A 9 0.79 6.62 -11.77
C GLY A 9 -0.70 6.72 -12.10
N LEU A 10 -1.01 7.52 -13.11
CA LEU A 10 -2.36 7.70 -13.66
C LEU A 10 -2.32 7.54 -15.19
N GLU A 11 -3.40 7.03 -15.76
CA GLU A 11 -3.62 7.05 -17.21
C GLU A 11 -4.05 8.45 -17.64
N ILE A 12 -3.26 9.08 -18.50
CA ILE A 12 -3.52 10.42 -19.05
C ILE A 12 -3.39 10.33 -20.56
N GLN A 13 -4.49 10.58 -21.27
CA GLN A 13 -4.53 10.55 -22.74
C GLN A 13 -3.99 9.23 -23.34
N GLY A 14 -4.32 8.08 -22.72
CA GLY A 14 -3.90 6.76 -23.18
C GLY A 14 -2.43 6.41 -22.87
N LYS A 15 -1.77 7.18 -22.00
CA LYS A 15 -0.43 6.90 -21.52
C LYS A 15 -0.39 6.83 -19.99
N PHE A 16 0.24 5.79 -19.47
CA PHE A 16 0.54 5.69 -18.05
C PHE A 16 1.66 6.67 -17.65
N VAL A 17 1.30 7.69 -16.88
CA VAL A 17 2.23 8.69 -16.35
C VAL A 17 2.56 8.35 -14.90
N LYS A 18 3.84 8.09 -14.61
CA LYS A 18 4.34 7.75 -13.27
C LYS A 18 4.55 9.02 -12.46
N PHE A 19 3.95 9.09 -11.28
CA PHE A 19 4.08 10.23 -10.37
C PHE A 19 5.02 9.94 -9.20
N THR A 20 4.98 8.71 -8.68
CA THR A 20 5.76 8.33 -7.49
C THR A 20 6.37 6.95 -7.64
N ALA A 21 7.52 6.76 -6.98
CA ALA A 21 8.07 5.46 -6.65
C ALA A 21 7.89 5.23 -5.15
N ILE A 22 7.34 4.09 -4.77
CA ILE A 22 6.99 3.75 -3.39
C ILE A 22 7.81 2.53 -2.97
N GLY A 23 8.55 2.66 -1.89
CA GLY A 23 9.19 1.54 -1.20
C GLY A 23 8.45 1.21 0.09
N VAL A 24 8.14 -0.06 0.31
CA VAL A 24 7.53 -0.57 1.55
C VAL A 24 8.60 -1.35 2.31
N TYR A 25 8.90 -0.89 3.51
CA TYR A 25 9.87 -1.49 4.41
C TYR A 25 9.11 -2.14 5.56
N LEU A 26 9.56 -3.33 5.94
CA LEU A 26 9.01 -4.12 7.04
C LEU A 26 10.12 -4.34 8.07
N GLU A 27 9.73 -4.37 9.34
CA GLU A 27 10.61 -4.83 10.42
C GLU A 27 11.08 -6.28 10.16
N ASP A 28 12.28 -6.63 10.61
CA ASP A 28 12.88 -7.93 10.29
C ASP A 28 12.05 -9.12 10.83
N VAL A 29 11.35 -8.94 11.95
CA VAL A 29 10.44 -9.95 12.54
C VAL A 29 9.21 -10.24 11.68
N ALA A 30 8.90 -9.40 10.69
CA ALA A 30 7.77 -9.59 9.78
C ALA A 30 7.89 -10.91 9.01
N VAL A 31 9.10 -11.33 8.62
CA VAL A 31 9.32 -12.58 7.89
C VAL A 31 8.88 -13.78 8.74
N SER A 32 9.34 -13.85 9.99
CA SER A 32 8.94 -14.92 10.92
C SER A 32 7.46 -14.88 11.23
N SER A 33 6.87 -13.69 11.41
CA SER A 33 5.45 -13.54 11.70
C SER A 33 4.57 -14.03 10.55
N LEU A 34 4.91 -13.70 9.31
CA LEU A 34 4.13 -14.08 8.12
C LEU A 34 4.36 -15.56 7.72
N ALA A 35 5.56 -16.09 7.96
CA ALA A 35 5.93 -17.45 7.60
C ALA A 35 5.07 -18.54 8.26
N VAL A 36 4.42 -18.25 9.40
CA VAL A 36 3.51 -19.19 10.08
C VAL A 36 2.39 -19.66 9.15
N LYS A 37 1.92 -18.77 8.25
CA LYS A 37 0.79 -19.03 7.35
C LYS A 37 1.16 -19.05 5.88
N TRP A 38 2.12 -18.22 5.48
CA TRP A 38 2.39 -17.93 4.06
C TRP A 38 3.62 -18.64 3.50
N LYS A 39 4.37 -19.38 4.33
CA LYS A 39 5.57 -20.11 3.89
C LYS A 39 5.20 -21.18 2.86
N GLY A 40 5.99 -21.23 1.78
CA GLY A 40 5.85 -22.23 0.70
C GLY A 40 4.85 -21.85 -0.39
N LYS A 41 4.18 -20.70 -0.28
CA LYS A 41 3.34 -20.13 -1.33
C LYS A 41 4.18 -19.48 -2.43
N THR A 42 3.73 -19.60 -3.69
CA THR A 42 4.39 -18.94 -4.83
C THR A 42 4.09 -17.43 -4.83
N ALA A 43 4.85 -16.67 -5.61
CA ALA A 43 4.61 -15.24 -5.75
C ALA A 43 3.22 -14.95 -6.33
N GLU A 44 2.75 -15.78 -7.26
CA GLU A 44 1.43 -15.67 -7.90
C GLU A 44 0.31 -15.92 -6.88
N GLU A 45 0.41 -17.02 -6.10
CA GLU A 45 -0.56 -17.32 -5.04
C GLU A 45 -0.64 -16.19 -4.00
N LEU A 46 0.50 -15.60 -3.63
CA LEU A 46 0.54 -14.48 -2.70
C LEU A 46 -0.01 -13.19 -3.32
N THR A 47 0.24 -12.93 -4.60
CA THR A 47 -0.22 -11.74 -5.32
C THR A 47 -1.74 -11.73 -5.47
N GLU A 48 -2.37 -12.89 -5.63
CA GLU A 48 -3.82 -13.02 -5.73
C GLU A 48 -4.52 -13.06 -4.36
N SER A 49 -3.77 -13.17 -3.26
CA SER A 49 -4.31 -13.31 -1.91
C SER A 49 -4.51 -11.95 -1.22
N VAL A 50 -5.76 -11.47 -1.17
CA VAL A 50 -6.13 -10.29 -0.37
C VAL A 50 -5.78 -10.48 1.12
N GLU A 51 -5.90 -11.70 1.62
CA GLU A 51 -5.63 -12.03 3.02
C GLU A 51 -4.14 -11.91 3.36
N PHE A 52 -3.25 -12.26 2.44
CA PHE A 52 -1.80 -12.07 2.61
C PHE A 52 -1.46 -10.59 2.81
N PHE A 53 -2.01 -9.71 1.98
CA PHE A 53 -1.79 -8.28 2.12
C PHE A 53 -2.42 -7.70 3.38
N ARG A 54 -3.59 -8.22 3.81
CA ARG A 54 -4.16 -7.83 5.11
C ARG A 54 -3.24 -8.21 6.27
N ASP A 55 -2.69 -9.41 6.28
CA ASP A 55 -1.75 -9.84 7.32
C ASP A 55 -0.46 -9.00 7.31
N ILE A 56 0.00 -8.53 6.14
CA ILE A 56 1.09 -7.54 6.06
C ILE A 56 0.68 -6.21 6.71
N VAL A 57 -0.51 -5.69 6.40
CA VAL A 57 -0.98 -4.38 6.89
C VAL A 57 -1.21 -4.42 8.41
N THR A 58 -1.87 -5.45 8.92
CA THR A 58 -2.30 -5.55 10.33
C THR A 58 -1.35 -6.33 11.22
N GLY A 59 -0.32 -6.97 10.65
CA GLY A 59 0.60 -7.83 11.38
C GLY A 59 1.36 -7.12 12.52
N PRO A 60 1.80 -7.84 13.56
CA PRO A 60 2.39 -7.28 14.78
C PRO A 60 3.88 -6.93 14.59
N PHE A 61 4.17 -6.05 13.63
CA PHE A 61 5.51 -5.59 13.30
C PHE A 61 5.45 -4.19 12.70
N GLU A 62 6.55 -3.45 12.78
CA GLU A 62 6.62 -2.10 12.22
C GLU A 62 6.65 -2.10 10.68
N LYS A 63 6.09 -1.03 10.09
CA LYS A 63 6.13 -0.75 8.66
C LYS A 63 6.55 0.69 8.43
N PHE A 64 7.34 0.90 7.40
CA PHE A 64 7.74 2.21 6.95
C PHE A 64 7.56 2.32 5.44
N MET A 65 6.90 3.38 4.97
CA MET A 65 6.69 3.62 3.54
C MET A 65 7.46 4.87 3.11
N LYS A 66 8.33 4.71 2.11
CA LYS A 66 9.04 5.83 1.48
C LYS A 66 8.40 6.13 0.13
N VAL A 67 7.71 7.26 0.04
CA VAL A 67 7.14 7.78 -1.21
C VAL A 67 8.09 8.81 -1.80
N THR A 68 8.62 8.54 -2.99
CA THR A 68 9.53 9.43 -3.70
C THR A 68 8.84 9.98 -4.94
N MET A 69 8.82 11.31 -5.07
CA MET A 69 8.18 11.99 -6.19
C MET A 69 9.06 11.86 -7.44
N ILE A 70 8.52 11.27 -8.51
CA ILE A 70 9.12 11.23 -9.85
C ILE A 70 8.75 12.52 -10.60
N LEU A 71 7.49 12.92 -10.49
CA LEU A 71 6.98 14.21 -10.95
C LEU A 71 6.57 15.05 -9.74
N PRO A 72 6.73 16.38 -9.81
CA PRO A 72 6.39 17.25 -8.70
C PRO A 72 4.89 17.20 -8.39
N LEU A 73 4.58 17.08 -7.10
CA LEU A 73 3.24 17.19 -6.54
C LEU A 73 3.29 18.17 -5.36
N THR A 74 2.28 19.02 -5.24
CA THR A 74 2.10 19.78 -3.99
C THR A 74 1.65 18.83 -2.87
N GLY A 75 1.85 19.24 -1.63
CA GLY A 75 1.37 18.49 -0.48
C GLY A 75 -0.14 18.23 -0.56
N GLN A 76 -0.92 19.23 -0.98
CA GLN A 76 -2.37 19.12 -1.16
C GLN A 76 -2.75 18.09 -2.23
N GLN A 77 -2.14 18.14 -3.42
CA GLN A 77 -2.44 17.20 -4.51
C GLN A 77 -2.18 15.74 -4.08
N TYR A 78 -1.09 15.52 -3.34
CA TYR A 78 -0.77 14.20 -2.80
C TYR A 78 -1.78 13.78 -1.72
N SER A 79 -2.03 14.64 -0.72
CA SER A 79 -2.89 14.31 0.42
C SER A 79 -4.34 14.10 0.02
N GLU A 80 -4.88 14.87 -0.92
CA GLU A 80 -6.25 14.69 -1.41
C GLU A 80 -6.46 13.29 -1.95
N LYS A 81 -5.53 12.78 -2.77
CA LYS A 81 -5.66 11.44 -3.35
C LYS A 81 -5.48 10.32 -2.30
N VAL A 82 -4.61 10.52 -1.32
CA VAL A 82 -4.46 9.57 -0.21
C VAL A 82 -5.75 9.52 0.63
N THR A 83 -6.26 10.69 1.03
CA THR A 83 -7.46 10.83 1.85
C THR A 83 -8.71 10.28 1.16
N GLU A 84 -8.88 10.54 -0.14
CA GLU A 84 -10.00 10.01 -0.94
C GLU A 84 -10.10 8.48 -0.83
N ASN A 85 -8.96 7.78 -0.99
CA ASN A 85 -8.92 6.32 -0.89
C ASN A 85 -9.21 5.83 0.54
N CYS A 86 -8.66 6.51 1.56
CA CYS A 86 -8.91 6.17 2.96
C CYS A 86 -10.39 6.31 3.31
N ILE A 87 -11.00 7.44 2.98
CA ILE A 87 -12.42 7.69 3.24
C ILE A 87 -13.29 6.67 2.49
N ALA A 88 -13.00 6.39 1.21
CA ALA A 88 -13.75 5.41 0.44
C ALA A 88 -13.73 4.02 1.11
N PHE A 89 -12.55 3.57 1.56
CA PHE A 89 -12.42 2.31 2.29
C PHE A 89 -13.17 2.34 3.63
N TRP A 90 -12.98 3.38 4.45
CA TRP A 90 -13.62 3.47 5.76
C TRP A 90 -15.15 3.54 5.68
N LYS A 91 -15.69 4.26 4.69
CA LYS A 91 -17.12 4.26 4.38
C LYS A 91 -17.61 2.86 4.01
N SER A 92 -16.86 2.13 3.17
CA SER A 92 -17.24 0.79 2.73
C SER A 92 -17.30 -0.25 3.87
N ILE A 93 -16.54 -0.04 4.95
CA ILE A 93 -16.57 -0.89 6.14
C ILE A 93 -17.39 -0.29 7.30
N GLY A 94 -18.05 0.85 7.07
CA GLY A 94 -18.98 1.47 8.01
C GLY A 94 -18.35 2.13 9.24
N ILE A 95 -17.07 2.52 9.19
CA ILE A 95 -16.37 3.16 10.32
C ILE A 95 -16.18 4.68 10.16
N TYR A 96 -16.65 5.25 9.04
CA TYR A 96 -16.59 6.68 8.77
C TYR A 96 -17.92 7.13 8.17
N THR A 97 -18.51 8.21 8.69
CA THR A 97 -19.84 8.70 8.31
C THR A 97 -19.77 10.12 7.78
N ASP A 98 -20.83 10.60 7.12
CA ASP A 98 -20.89 11.96 6.59
C ASP A 98 -21.01 13.05 7.68
N ALA A 99 -21.03 12.65 8.97
CA ALA A 99 -21.04 13.56 10.11
C ALA A 99 -19.64 14.04 10.54
N GLU A 100 -18.59 13.48 9.93
CA GLU A 100 -17.16 13.83 10.13
C GLU A 100 -16.62 14.63 8.95
#